data_AF-A0A3A0BA19-F1
#
_entry.id   AF-A0A3A0BA19-F1
#
_cell.length_a   1.000
_cell.length_b   1.000
_cell.length_c   1.000
_cell.angle_alpha   90.00
_cell.angle_beta   90.00
_cell.angle_gamma   90.00
#
_symmetry.space_group_name_H-M   'P 1'
#
loop_
_entity.id
_entity.type
_entity.pdbx_description
1 polymer ?
#
loop_
_entity_poly.entity_id
_entity_poly.type
_entity_poly.pdbx_seq_one_letter_code
_entity_poly.pdbx_strand_id
1 'polypeptide(L)'
;MNYPDYVYKTLARAREEGQWSSAQADGAALCFDILALFPDCKEASDLVYELFCDEWTIYDNRVALQQNMDEWDDRPWQQRRRLALSFRFMSRWDGRYERQFDRGGPKDVRKILEAGKMELLGAYCLGDEECTDYAWSIFADAIAKANDPRATLFWIGWQYADLGFFADAAEALGELCSRFNDADARRLLAEVVWWRDNAHRIPWIPPAGDGSRYDRMMEMIDPSAPKTKDYIHEARNENQKERIAAYRPSIDGKLAGLFEKSIPAKDESSASTLVDWGFLDRDDGQPGELPDWAKRHIKRLERLEDGDRSAEMIKDMIRMHKYSRNIPPPEKPRKYSPNEPPFDSSEAFGAMGEDWDDDE
;
A
#
# COMPACT_ATOMS: atom_id res chain seq x y z
N MET A 1 -0.84 -22.59 -24.97
CA MET A 1 -2.27 -22.22 -24.86
C MET A 1 -2.50 -21.05 -25.80
N ASN A 2 -3.55 -21.09 -26.62
CA ASN A 2 -3.90 -19.95 -27.47
C ASN A 2 -5.02 -19.17 -26.76
N TYR A 3 -4.72 -17.93 -26.34
CA TYR A 3 -5.73 -17.01 -25.83
C TYR A 3 -6.51 -16.39 -26.99
N PRO A 4 -7.72 -15.83 -26.77
CA PRO A 4 -8.43 -15.09 -27.81
C PRO A 4 -7.64 -13.87 -28.31
N ASP A 5 -7.83 -13.48 -29.59
CA ASP A 5 -7.10 -12.38 -30.23
C ASP A 5 -7.12 -11.05 -29.44
N TYR A 6 -8.21 -10.78 -28.72
CA TYR A 6 -8.31 -9.55 -27.93
C TYR A 6 -7.28 -9.52 -26.79
N VAL A 7 -6.85 -10.66 -26.25
CA VAL A 7 -5.83 -10.72 -25.20
C VAL A 7 -4.50 -10.18 -25.73
N TYR A 8 -4.06 -10.64 -26.90
CA TYR A 8 -2.84 -10.14 -27.53
C TYR A 8 -2.92 -8.65 -27.90
N LYS A 9 -4.08 -8.19 -28.38
CA LYS A 9 -4.31 -6.77 -28.65
C LYS A 9 -4.27 -5.92 -27.38
N THR A 10 -4.87 -6.38 -26.29
CA THR A 10 -4.84 -5.68 -25.00
C THR A 10 -3.44 -5.66 -24.40
N LEU A 11 -2.66 -6.75 -24.50
CA LEU A 11 -1.25 -6.76 -24.07
C LEU A 11 -0.38 -5.79 -24.89
N ALA A 12 -0.59 -5.72 -26.20
CA ALA A 12 0.10 -4.75 -27.05
C ALA A 12 -0.25 -3.31 -26.64
N ARG A 13 -1.54 -3.03 -26.38
CA ARG A 13 -1.99 -1.73 -25.85
C ARG A 13 -1.39 -1.42 -24.48
N ALA A 14 -1.33 -2.40 -23.58
CA ALA A 14 -0.73 -2.22 -22.25
C ALA A 14 0.75 -1.82 -22.32
N ARG A 15 1.52 -2.41 -23.25
CA ARG A 15 2.91 -2.02 -23.54
C ARG A 15 3.00 -0.61 -24.13
N GLU A 16 2.09 -0.28 -25.04
CA GLU A 16 2.05 1.04 -25.67
C GLU A 16 1.67 2.14 -24.68
N GLU A 17 0.74 1.88 -23.77
CA GLU A 17 0.32 2.83 -22.73
C GLU A 17 1.43 3.01 -21.69
N GLY A 18 1.95 1.90 -21.17
CA GLY A 18 2.92 1.91 -20.08
C GLY A 18 4.32 2.41 -20.44
N GLN A 19 4.58 2.77 -21.71
CA GLN A 19 5.84 3.37 -22.12
C GLN A 19 5.93 4.88 -21.82
N TRP A 20 4.79 5.52 -21.51
CA TRP A 20 4.71 6.96 -21.24
C TRP A 20 4.90 7.25 -19.75
N SER A 21 5.36 8.45 -19.42
CA SER A 21 5.55 8.90 -18.05
C SER A 21 4.24 8.80 -17.30
N SER A 22 4.28 8.22 -16.10
CA SER A 22 3.13 8.14 -15.18
C SER A 22 1.97 7.23 -15.65
N ALA A 23 2.13 6.51 -16.77
CA ALA A 23 1.10 5.65 -17.36
C ALA A 23 1.29 4.15 -17.06
N GLN A 24 2.30 3.77 -16.28
CA GLN A 24 2.60 2.37 -15.95
C GLN A 24 1.45 1.70 -15.17
N ALA A 25 0.80 2.46 -14.28
CA ALA A 25 -0.41 2.01 -13.59
C ALA A 25 -1.56 1.71 -14.55
N ASP A 26 -1.71 2.50 -15.62
CA ASP A 26 -2.76 2.34 -16.63
C ASP A 26 -2.48 1.13 -17.54
N GLY A 27 -1.22 0.94 -17.95
CA GLY A 27 -0.79 -0.30 -18.62
C GLY A 27 -1.00 -1.55 -17.76
N ALA A 28 -0.69 -1.48 -16.46
CA ALA A 28 -0.90 -2.59 -15.52
C ALA A 28 -2.39 -2.88 -15.32
N ALA A 29 -3.24 -1.86 -15.32
CA ALA A 29 -4.69 -2.00 -15.19
C ALA A 29 -5.28 -2.88 -16.31
N LEU A 30 -4.84 -2.67 -17.55
CA LEU A 30 -5.22 -3.50 -18.70
C LEU A 30 -4.77 -4.96 -18.56
N CYS A 31 -3.60 -5.18 -17.96
CA CYS A 31 -3.10 -6.53 -17.69
C CYS A 31 -3.95 -7.25 -16.64
N PHE A 32 -4.39 -6.53 -15.60
CA PHE A 32 -5.28 -7.10 -14.60
C PHE A 32 -6.69 -7.39 -15.15
N ASP A 33 -7.18 -6.64 -16.15
CA ASP A 33 -8.43 -6.98 -16.86
C ASP A 33 -8.32 -8.33 -17.58
N ILE A 34 -7.15 -8.62 -18.16
CA ILE A 34 -6.85 -9.93 -18.74
C ILE A 34 -6.80 -11.00 -17.64
N LEU A 35 -6.07 -10.76 -16.55
CA LEU A 35 -5.91 -11.72 -15.46
C LEU A 35 -7.24 -12.04 -14.75
N ALA A 36 -8.20 -11.10 -14.75
CA ALA A 36 -9.55 -11.32 -14.24
C ALA A 36 -10.35 -12.37 -15.03
N LEU A 37 -10.01 -12.57 -16.30
CA LEU A 37 -10.63 -13.54 -17.20
C LEU A 37 -9.75 -14.78 -17.42
N PHE A 38 -8.43 -14.59 -17.42
CA PHE A 38 -7.42 -15.62 -17.64
C PHE A 38 -6.32 -15.51 -16.56
N PRO A 39 -6.57 -16.02 -15.34
CA PRO A 39 -5.63 -15.91 -14.21
C PRO A 39 -4.27 -16.58 -14.45
N ASP A 40 -4.21 -17.52 -15.41
CA ASP A 40 -3.01 -18.25 -15.79
C ASP A 40 -2.17 -17.56 -16.88
N CYS A 41 -2.60 -16.37 -17.35
CA CYS A 41 -1.91 -15.62 -18.39
C CYS A 41 -0.59 -15.05 -17.88
N LYS A 42 0.47 -15.86 -17.95
CA LYS A 42 1.81 -15.50 -17.50
C LYS A 42 2.34 -14.23 -18.16
N GLU A 43 2.07 -14.03 -19.45
CA GLU A 43 2.50 -12.82 -20.17
C GLU A 43 1.89 -11.54 -19.58
N ALA A 44 0.62 -11.57 -19.18
CA ALA A 44 -0.01 -10.43 -18.50
C ALA A 44 0.62 -10.17 -17.12
N SER A 45 0.86 -11.23 -16.35
CA SER A 45 1.48 -11.14 -15.02
C SER A 45 2.92 -10.60 -15.09
N ASP A 46 3.71 -11.08 -16.04
CA ASP A 46 5.08 -10.64 -16.26
C ASP A 46 5.12 -9.19 -16.76
N LEU A 47 4.19 -8.79 -17.63
CA LEU A 47 4.09 -7.40 -18.10
C LEU A 47 3.75 -6.41 -16.97
N VAL A 48 2.88 -6.76 -16.01
CA VAL A 48 2.66 -5.91 -14.82
C VAL A 48 3.97 -5.67 -14.09
N TYR A 49 4.78 -6.73 -13.93
CA TYR A 49 6.07 -6.58 -13.27
C TYR A 49 7.04 -5.71 -14.06
N GLU A 50 7.14 -5.91 -15.37
CA GLU A 50 7.97 -5.07 -16.25
C GLU A 50 7.61 -3.59 -16.12
N LEU A 51 6.31 -3.26 -16.09
CA LEU A 51 5.82 -1.90 -15.88
C LEU A 51 6.20 -1.36 -14.50
N PHE A 52 6.16 -2.19 -13.46
CA PHE A 52 6.58 -1.81 -12.11
C PHE A 52 8.12 -1.75 -11.96
N CYS A 53 8.86 -2.25 -12.94
CA CYS A 53 10.32 -2.14 -13.00
C CYS A 53 10.80 -0.90 -13.75
N ASP A 54 9.92 -0.06 -14.27
CA ASP A 54 10.30 1.22 -14.87
C ASP A 54 10.96 2.16 -13.83
N GLU A 55 12.09 2.76 -14.20
CA GLU A 55 12.93 3.55 -13.28
C GLU A 55 12.19 4.77 -12.70
N TRP A 56 11.34 5.42 -13.50
CA TRP A 56 10.55 6.56 -13.03
C TRP A 56 9.40 6.12 -12.14
N THR A 57 8.79 4.98 -12.44
CA THR A 57 7.77 4.37 -11.58
C THR A 57 8.35 4.00 -10.22
N ILE A 58 9.55 3.41 -10.18
CA ILE A 58 10.27 3.11 -8.95
C ILE A 58 10.54 4.41 -8.18
N TYR A 59 11.12 5.42 -8.84
CA TYR A 59 11.43 6.70 -8.23
C TYR A 59 10.18 7.39 -7.63
N ASP A 60 9.12 7.52 -8.41
CA ASP A 60 7.89 8.21 -8.01
C ASP A 60 7.21 7.50 -6.82
N ASN A 61 7.16 6.17 -6.83
CA ASN A 61 6.61 5.40 -5.71
C ASN A 61 7.49 5.49 -4.46
N ARG A 62 8.82 5.44 -4.58
CA ARG A 62 9.71 5.63 -3.42
C ARG A 62 9.52 7.01 -2.80
N VAL A 63 9.46 8.07 -3.62
CA VAL A 63 9.21 9.43 -3.15
C VAL A 63 7.84 9.54 -2.47
N ALA A 64 6.79 8.96 -3.05
CA ALA A 64 5.45 8.96 -2.45
C ALA A 64 5.39 8.20 -1.13
N LEU A 65 6.08 7.05 -1.02
CA LEU A 65 6.21 6.31 0.23
C LEU A 65 6.97 7.10 1.30
N GLN A 66 8.10 7.72 0.93
CA GLN A 66 8.93 8.49 1.85
C GLN A 66 8.20 9.68 2.47
N GLN A 67 7.20 10.24 1.78
CA GLN A 67 6.32 11.29 2.33
C GLN A 67 5.43 10.80 3.48
N ASN A 68 5.21 9.50 3.60
CA ASN A 68 4.28 8.90 4.56
C ASN A 68 4.98 8.07 5.64
N MET A 69 6.19 7.59 5.37
CA MET A 69 6.97 6.72 6.26
C MET A 69 8.44 6.70 5.90
N ASP A 70 9.29 6.53 6.90
CA ASP A 70 10.73 6.42 6.68
C ASP A 70 11.14 5.05 6.08
N GLU A 71 12.13 5.06 5.19
CA GLU A 71 12.64 3.84 4.54
C GLU A 71 13.44 2.94 5.50
N TRP A 72 13.98 3.51 6.57
CA TRP A 72 14.74 2.77 7.59
C TRP A 72 13.86 2.08 8.64
N ASP A 73 12.56 2.40 8.71
CA ASP A 73 11.64 1.79 9.67
C ASP A 73 11.25 0.36 9.21
N ASP A 74 12.02 -0.61 9.64
CA ASP A 74 11.92 -2.01 9.20
C ASP A 74 11.00 -2.85 10.11
N ARG A 75 10.18 -2.22 10.95
CA ARG A 75 9.22 -2.94 11.80
C ARG A 75 8.26 -3.76 10.93
N PRO A 76 7.87 -4.99 11.33
CA PRO A 76 7.15 -5.92 10.46
C PRO A 76 5.88 -5.34 9.81
N TRP A 77 5.09 -4.57 10.56
CA TRP A 77 3.85 -3.97 10.05
C TRP A 77 4.09 -2.82 9.06
N GLN A 78 5.26 -2.18 9.08
CA GLN A 78 5.59 -1.14 8.11
C GLN A 78 5.72 -1.71 6.69
N GLN A 79 6.16 -2.96 6.55
CA GLN A 79 6.15 -3.63 5.26
C GLN A 79 4.75 -3.70 4.67
N ARG A 80 3.76 -4.07 5.49
CA ARG A 80 2.35 -4.06 5.09
C ARG A 80 1.86 -2.65 4.75
N ARG A 81 2.22 -1.64 5.54
CA ARG A 81 1.83 -0.26 5.26
C ARG A 81 2.41 0.25 3.94
N ARG A 82 3.66 -0.10 3.62
CA ARG A 82 4.29 0.21 2.31
C ARG A 82 3.54 -0.44 1.17
N LEU A 83 3.17 -1.72 1.33
CA LEU A 83 2.39 -2.45 0.34
C LEU A 83 1.00 -1.83 0.14
N ALA A 84 0.30 -1.47 1.23
CA ALA A 84 -1.01 -0.82 1.18
C ALA A 84 -0.97 0.53 0.47
N LEU A 85 0.03 1.38 0.79
CA LEU A 85 0.22 2.67 0.13
C LEU A 85 0.60 2.50 -1.34
N SER A 86 1.53 1.60 -1.65
CA SER A 86 1.93 1.29 -3.03
C SER A 86 0.74 0.82 -3.86
N PHE A 87 -0.09 -0.06 -3.29
CA PHE A 87 -1.32 -0.50 -3.91
C PHE A 87 -2.28 0.66 -4.15
N ARG A 88 -2.39 1.62 -3.22
CA ARG A 88 -3.20 2.84 -3.43
C ARG A 88 -2.68 3.74 -4.55
N PHE A 89 -1.36 3.85 -4.71
CA PHE A 89 -0.76 4.67 -5.75
C PHE A 89 -0.87 4.04 -7.14
N MET A 90 -0.71 2.72 -7.22
CA MET A 90 -0.58 2.01 -8.50
C MET A 90 -1.89 1.38 -9.01
N SER A 91 -2.83 1.10 -8.12
CA SER A 91 -4.07 0.47 -8.51
C SER A 91 -5.02 1.47 -9.18
N ARG A 92 -5.45 1.15 -10.39
CA ARG A 92 -6.49 1.89 -11.13
C ARG A 92 -7.88 1.29 -10.95
N TRP A 93 -8.08 0.43 -9.95
CA TRP A 93 -9.40 -0.11 -9.71
C TRP A 93 -10.36 0.99 -9.21
N ASP A 94 -11.30 1.35 -10.09
CA ASP A 94 -12.20 2.50 -9.98
C ASP A 94 -13.27 2.36 -8.88
N GLY A 95 -13.49 1.13 -8.40
CA GLY A 95 -14.42 0.86 -7.28
C GLY A 95 -14.04 1.55 -5.96
N ARG A 96 -12.86 2.19 -5.88
CA ARG A 96 -12.45 3.09 -4.80
C ARG A 96 -13.25 4.40 -4.76
N TYR A 97 -13.53 5.02 -5.92
CA TYR A 97 -14.19 6.33 -5.98
C TYR A 97 -15.70 6.22 -5.81
N GLU A 98 -16.33 5.20 -6.41
CA GLU A 98 -17.76 4.95 -6.28
C GLU A 98 -18.21 4.65 -4.84
N ARG A 99 -17.28 4.20 -3.98
CA ARG A 99 -17.57 3.77 -2.60
C ARG A 99 -17.09 4.70 -1.50
N GLN A 100 -16.36 5.78 -1.82
CA GLN A 100 -15.96 6.78 -0.82
C GLN A 100 -17.17 7.42 -0.12
N PHE A 101 -18.37 7.33 -0.70
CA PHE A 101 -19.63 7.79 -0.13
C PHE A 101 -20.41 6.76 0.70
N ASP A 102 -19.96 5.48 0.76
CA ASP A 102 -20.68 4.39 1.46
C ASP A 102 -19.81 3.62 2.49
N ARG A 103 -18.91 4.36 3.17
CA ARG A 103 -17.79 3.86 4.01
C ARG A 103 -18.10 2.84 5.12
N GLY A 104 -19.37 2.59 5.44
CA GLY A 104 -19.77 1.62 6.47
C GLY A 104 -20.17 0.24 5.94
N GLY A 105 -20.20 0.03 4.62
CA GLY A 105 -20.74 -1.20 4.04
C GLY A 105 -22.26 -1.33 4.23
N PRO A 106 -22.83 -2.52 3.99
CA PRO A 106 -24.27 -2.79 4.11
C PRO A 106 -24.84 -2.38 5.47
N LYS A 107 -25.95 -1.62 5.45
CA LYS A 107 -26.50 -0.93 6.64
C LYS A 107 -26.92 -1.87 7.77
N ASP A 108 -27.38 -3.06 7.42
CA ASP A 108 -27.87 -4.10 8.33
C ASP A 108 -26.76 -4.71 9.19
N VAL A 109 -25.54 -4.82 8.66
CA VAL A 109 -24.38 -5.39 9.37
C VAL A 109 -23.24 -4.38 9.61
N ARG A 110 -23.43 -3.11 9.24
CA ARG A 110 -22.45 -2.03 9.34
C ARG A 110 -21.68 -1.97 10.65
N LYS A 111 -22.38 -2.06 11.79
CA LYS A 111 -21.73 -2.00 13.12
C LYS A 111 -20.75 -3.15 13.33
N ILE A 112 -21.06 -4.34 12.81
CA ILE A 112 -20.20 -5.52 12.90
C ILE A 112 -18.99 -5.33 11.98
N LEU A 113 -19.22 -4.86 10.75
CA LEU A 113 -18.15 -4.54 9.79
C LEU A 113 -17.19 -3.46 10.29
N GLU A 114 -17.70 -2.40 10.91
CA GLU A 114 -16.90 -1.35 11.53
C GLU A 114 -16.04 -1.90 12.68
N ALA A 115 -16.59 -2.80 13.51
CA ALA A 115 -15.81 -3.47 14.56
C ALA A 115 -14.66 -4.31 13.98
N GLY A 116 -14.91 -5.12 12.94
CA GLY A 116 -13.87 -5.90 12.28
C GLY A 116 -12.80 -5.02 11.63
N LYS A 117 -13.20 -3.90 11.01
CA LYS A 117 -12.27 -2.91 10.47
C LYS A 117 -11.39 -2.27 11.55
N MET A 118 -11.94 -1.98 12.74
CA MET A 118 -11.14 -1.44 13.84
C MET A 118 -10.05 -2.41 14.29
N GLU A 119 -10.31 -3.72 14.26
CA GLU A 119 -9.28 -4.72 14.49
C GLU A 119 -8.21 -4.71 13.39
N LEU A 120 -8.61 -4.67 12.10
CA LEU A 120 -7.62 -4.52 11.01
C LEU A 120 -6.76 -3.26 11.14
N LEU A 121 -7.35 -2.15 11.59
CA LEU A 121 -6.61 -0.92 11.85
C LEU A 121 -5.65 -1.07 13.04
N GLY A 122 -5.98 -1.89 14.04
CA GLY A 122 -5.07 -2.27 15.12
C GLY A 122 -3.81 -2.96 14.57
N ALA A 123 -4.00 -3.99 13.74
CA ALA A 123 -2.88 -4.67 13.09
C ALA A 123 -2.09 -3.74 12.15
N TYR A 124 -2.78 -2.90 11.37
CA TYR A 124 -2.15 -1.98 10.41
C TYR A 124 -1.36 -0.84 11.08
N CYS A 125 -1.91 -0.21 12.12
CA CYS A 125 -1.29 0.95 12.78
C CYS A 125 -0.31 0.57 13.89
N LEU A 126 -0.64 -0.48 14.66
CA LEU A 126 0.05 -0.84 15.90
C LEU A 126 0.89 -2.13 15.75
N GLY A 127 0.75 -2.85 14.64
CA GLY A 127 1.48 -4.10 14.42
C GLY A 127 1.02 -5.28 15.27
N ASP A 128 -0.17 -5.19 15.86
CA ASP A 128 -0.75 -6.31 16.59
C ASP A 128 -1.39 -7.32 15.63
N GLU A 129 -0.59 -8.28 15.19
CA GLU A 129 -1.05 -9.35 14.29
C GLU A 129 -2.20 -10.19 14.87
N GLU A 130 -2.41 -10.27 16.19
CA GLU A 130 -3.56 -11.02 16.73
C GLU A 130 -4.90 -10.38 16.32
N CYS A 131 -4.91 -9.07 16.04
CA CYS A 131 -6.11 -8.38 15.56
C CYS A 131 -6.61 -8.91 14.21
N THR A 132 -5.76 -9.50 13.37
CA THR A 132 -6.22 -10.06 12.09
C THR A 132 -7.11 -11.28 12.29
N ASP A 133 -6.78 -12.13 13.27
CA ASP A 133 -7.56 -13.31 13.63
C ASP A 133 -8.93 -12.94 14.20
N TYR A 134 -8.98 -11.86 14.99
CA TYR A 134 -10.24 -11.30 15.51
C TYR A 134 -11.09 -10.69 14.41
N ALA A 135 -10.48 -9.94 13.49
CA ALA A 135 -11.19 -9.31 12.38
C ALA A 135 -11.96 -10.35 11.54
N TRP A 136 -11.33 -11.49 11.21
CA TRP A 136 -12.00 -12.54 10.44
C TRP A 136 -13.23 -13.10 11.16
N SER A 137 -13.11 -13.39 12.46
CA SER A 137 -14.24 -13.91 13.26
C SER A 137 -15.43 -12.95 13.28
N ILE A 138 -15.16 -11.65 13.36
CA ILE A 138 -16.18 -10.59 13.31
C ILE A 138 -16.80 -10.50 11.91
N PHE A 139 -16.00 -10.59 10.85
CA PHE A 139 -16.49 -10.58 9.48
C PHE A 139 -17.32 -11.82 9.13
N ALA A 140 -16.97 -12.99 9.63
CA ALA A 140 -17.76 -14.20 9.48
C ALA A 140 -19.17 -14.04 10.09
N ASP A 141 -19.27 -13.41 11.28
CA ASP A 141 -20.55 -13.07 11.91
C ASP A 141 -21.35 -12.07 11.06
N ALA A 142 -20.70 -11.06 10.49
CA ALA A 142 -21.34 -10.11 9.57
C ALA A 142 -21.91 -10.83 8.33
N ILE A 143 -21.15 -11.72 7.70
CA ILE A 143 -21.60 -12.48 6.52
C ILE A 143 -22.82 -13.35 6.86
N ALA A 144 -22.84 -14.00 8.03
CA ALA A 144 -23.94 -14.86 8.46
C ALA A 144 -25.25 -14.08 8.73
N LYS A 145 -25.15 -12.82 9.12
CA LYS A 145 -26.29 -11.95 9.45
C LYS A 145 -26.72 -11.04 8.30
N ALA A 146 -25.93 -10.93 7.24
CA ALA A 146 -26.18 -10.00 6.15
C ALA A 146 -27.36 -10.43 5.28
N ASN A 147 -28.23 -9.47 4.97
CA ASN A 147 -29.27 -9.58 3.94
C ASN A 147 -28.67 -9.60 2.54
N ASP A 148 -27.53 -8.94 2.34
CA ASP A 148 -26.74 -8.96 1.11
C ASP A 148 -25.31 -9.47 1.38
N PRO A 149 -25.10 -10.80 1.35
CA PRO A 149 -23.78 -11.40 1.51
C PRO A 149 -22.80 -11.00 0.39
N ARG A 150 -23.27 -10.68 -0.82
CA ARG A 150 -22.40 -10.27 -1.94
C ARG A 150 -21.75 -8.93 -1.64
N ALA A 151 -22.54 -7.91 -1.29
CA ALA A 151 -22.00 -6.59 -0.93
C ALA A 151 -21.13 -6.64 0.33
N THR A 152 -21.50 -7.49 1.29
CA THR A 152 -20.73 -7.69 2.54
C THR A 152 -19.36 -8.29 2.25
N LEU A 153 -19.29 -9.40 1.50
CA LEU A 153 -18.04 -10.04 1.12
C LEU A 153 -17.14 -9.10 0.30
N PHE A 154 -17.73 -8.33 -0.62
CA PHE A 154 -16.96 -7.38 -1.41
C PHE A 154 -16.32 -6.36 -0.48
N TRP A 155 -17.11 -5.75 0.41
CA TRP A 155 -16.63 -4.73 1.32
C TRP A 155 -15.48 -5.25 2.19
N ILE A 156 -15.58 -6.48 2.69
CA ILE A 156 -14.53 -7.16 3.48
C ILE A 156 -13.25 -7.33 2.65
N GLY A 157 -13.37 -7.91 1.44
CA GLY A 157 -12.24 -8.09 0.53
C GLY A 157 -11.56 -6.77 0.17
N TRP A 158 -12.34 -5.69 0.00
CA TRP A 158 -11.80 -4.36 -0.21
C TRP A 158 -11.06 -3.82 1.01
N GLN A 159 -11.59 -3.96 2.24
CA GLN A 159 -10.90 -3.49 3.44
C GLN A 159 -9.54 -4.15 3.62
N TYR A 160 -9.48 -5.48 3.42
CA TYR A 160 -8.22 -6.21 3.50
C TYR A 160 -7.22 -5.70 2.44
N ALA A 161 -7.67 -5.54 1.18
CA ALA A 161 -6.81 -5.03 0.11
C ALA A 161 -6.29 -3.62 0.39
N ASP A 162 -7.16 -2.71 0.84
CA ASP A 162 -6.82 -1.31 1.13
C ASP A 162 -5.83 -1.15 2.29
N LEU A 163 -5.76 -2.15 3.18
CA LEU A 163 -4.82 -2.21 4.31
C LEU A 163 -3.62 -3.15 4.04
N GLY A 164 -3.47 -3.66 2.81
CA GLY A 164 -2.32 -4.48 2.40
C GLY A 164 -2.37 -5.95 2.83
N PHE A 165 -3.50 -6.44 3.33
CA PHE A 165 -3.75 -7.85 3.66
C PHE A 165 -4.18 -8.63 2.42
N PHE A 166 -3.28 -8.75 1.43
CA PHE A 166 -3.65 -9.28 0.12
C PHE A 166 -4.04 -10.76 0.12
N ALA A 167 -3.51 -11.56 1.06
CA ALA A 167 -3.92 -12.96 1.21
C ALA A 167 -5.38 -13.06 1.65
N ASP A 168 -5.75 -12.40 2.75
CA ASP A 168 -7.12 -12.36 3.27
C ASP A 168 -8.10 -11.70 2.28
N ALA A 169 -7.64 -10.67 1.56
CA ALA A 169 -8.41 -10.06 0.47
C ALA A 169 -8.71 -11.06 -0.64
N ALA A 170 -7.71 -11.85 -1.05
CA ALA A 170 -7.87 -12.86 -2.09
C ALA A 170 -8.82 -13.98 -1.64
N GLU A 171 -8.82 -14.36 -0.37
CA GLU A 171 -9.76 -15.34 0.18
C GLU A 171 -11.20 -14.80 0.17
N ALA A 172 -11.42 -13.60 0.71
CA ALA A 172 -12.76 -13.00 0.75
C ALA A 172 -13.34 -12.75 -0.65
N LEU A 173 -12.52 -12.22 -1.58
CA LEU A 173 -12.94 -11.97 -2.96
C LEU A 173 -13.06 -13.27 -3.77
N GLY A 174 -12.22 -14.26 -3.49
CA GLY A 174 -12.32 -15.61 -4.07
C GLY A 174 -13.64 -16.27 -3.69
N GLU A 175 -14.03 -16.17 -2.41
CA GLU A 175 -15.32 -16.69 -1.94
C GLU A 175 -16.51 -15.93 -2.52
N LEU A 176 -16.39 -14.61 -2.72
CA LEU A 176 -17.40 -13.86 -3.46
C LEU A 176 -17.53 -14.38 -4.89
N CYS A 177 -16.43 -14.55 -5.61
CA CYS A 177 -16.44 -14.98 -7.01
C CYS A 177 -16.85 -16.45 -7.18
N SER A 178 -16.68 -17.30 -6.16
CA SER A 178 -17.15 -18.69 -6.16
C SER A 178 -18.68 -18.77 -6.06
N ARG A 179 -19.30 -17.82 -5.35
CA ARG A 179 -20.75 -17.76 -5.11
C ARG A 179 -21.50 -16.88 -6.11
N PHE A 180 -20.87 -15.83 -6.61
CA PHE A 180 -21.51 -14.78 -7.39
C PHE A 180 -20.70 -14.45 -8.65
N ASN A 181 -21.39 -14.24 -9.78
CA ASN A 181 -20.77 -13.74 -10.98
C ASN A 181 -20.62 -12.21 -10.91
N ASP A 182 -19.55 -11.76 -10.28
CA ASP A 182 -19.24 -10.34 -10.09
C ASP A 182 -17.96 -9.97 -10.85
N ALA A 183 -18.08 -9.08 -11.84
CA ALA A 183 -16.95 -8.70 -12.69
C ALA A 183 -15.95 -7.82 -11.93
N ASP A 184 -16.44 -6.87 -11.12
CA ASP A 184 -15.59 -5.95 -10.36
C ASP A 184 -14.81 -6.69 -9.28
N ALA A 185 -15.45 -7.67 -8.63
CA ALA A 185 -14.78 -8.49 -7.64
C ALA A 185 -13.71 -9.39 -8.27
N ARG A 186 -13.98 -9.98 -9.44
CA ARG A 186 -12.98 -10.76 -10.20
C ARG A 186 -11.80 -9.89 -10.62
N ARG A 187 -12.06 -8.65 -11.02
CA ARG A 187 -11.02 -7.70 -11.40
C ARG A 187 -10.14 -7.28 -10.22
N LEU A 188 -10.74 -7.00 -9.06
CA LEU A 188 -9.99 -6.73 -7.84
C LEU A 188 -9.23 -7.97 -7.36
N LEU A 189 -9.87 -9.16 -7.42
CA LEU A 189 -9.26 -10.45 -7.04
C LEU A 189 -7.97 -10.70 -7.82
N ALA A 190 -7.99 -10.52 -9.14
CA ALA A 190 -6.83 -10.72 -10.00
C ALA A 190 -5.65 -9.82 -9.58
N GLU A 191 -5.95 -8.57 -9.24
CA GLU A 191 -4.94 -7.61 -8.80
C GLU A 191 -4.37 -7.98 -7.42
N VAL A 192 -5.22 -8.24 -6.41
CA VAL A 192 -4.72 -8.57 -5.07
C VAL A 192 -3.95 -9.90 -5.05
N VAL A 193 -4.34 -10.88 -5.88
CA VAL A 193 -3.58 -12.13 -6.05
C VAL A 193 -2.19 -11.84 -6.61
N TRP A 194 -2.10 -10.98 -7.63
CA TRP A 194 -0.80 -10.59 -8.18
C TRP A 194 0.07 -9.89 -7.14
N TRP A 195 -0.50 -8.95 -6.37
CA TRP A 195 0.22 -8.26 -5.30
C TRP A 195 0.68 -9.22 -4.20
N ARG A 196 -0.18 -10.13 -3.74
CA ARG A 196 0.15 -11.17 -2.77
C ARG A 196 1.36 -11.99 -3.24
N ASP A 197 1.36 -12.40 -4.50
CA ASP A 197 2.37 -13.32 -5.04
C ASP A 197 3.67 -12.61 -5.43
N ASN A 198 3.64 -11.30 -5.69
CA ASN A 198 4.78 -10.53 -6.21
C ASN A 198 5.29 -9.43 -5.27
N ALA A 199 4.68 -9.21 -4.10
CA ALA A 199 5.08 -8.17 -3.14
C ALA A 199 6.58 -8.16 -2.83
N HIS A 200 7.17 -9.35 -2.64
CA HIS A 200 8.58 -9.54 -2.28
C HIS A 200 9.59 -9.07 -3.34
N ARG A 201 9.15 -8.85 -4.60
CA ARG A 201 10.00 -8.45 -5.72
C ARG A 201 9.75 -7.03 -6.21
N ILE A 202 8.85 -6.28 -5.56
CA ILE A 202 8.52 -4.90 -5.96
C ILE A 202 9.72 -3.99 -5.68
N PRO A 203 10.31 -3.31 -6.68
CA PRO A 203 11.63 -2.71 -6.51
C PRO A 203 11.68 -1.49 -5.59
N TRP A 204 10.57 -0.78 -5.42
CA TRP A 204 10.49 0.40 -4.54
C TRP A 204 10.13 0.07 -3.09
N ILE A 205 9.89 -1.20 -2.77
CA ILE A 205 9.59 -1.63 -1.41
C ILE A 205 10.86 -2.26 -0.83
N PRO A 206 11.38 -1.77 0.31
CA PRO A 206 12.51 -2.39 0.98
C PRO A 206 12.15 -3.82 1.42
N PRO A 207 13.15 -4.71 1.59
CA PRO A 207 12.94 -6.02 2.16
C PRO A 207 12.28 -5.92 3.55
N ALA A 208 11.46 -6.91 3.90
CA ALA A 208 10.89 -7.00 5.23
C ALA A 208 12.01 -7.11 6.27
N GLY A 209 11.87 -6.37 7.38
CA GLY A 209 12.77 -6.47 8.52
C GLY A 209 12.06 -6.96 9.77
N ASP A 210 12.83 -7.08 10.85
CA ASP A 210 12.37 -7.52 12.16
C ASP A 210 12.21 -6.36 13.16
N GLY A 211 12.44 -5.12 12.71
CA GLY A 211 12.46 -3.92 13.56
C GLY A 211 13.85 -3.60 14.12
N SER A 212 14.87 -4.40 13.86
CA SER A 212 16.21 -4.16 14.41
C SER A 212 16.85 -2.88 13.86
N ARG A 213 16.57 -2.50 12.61
CA ARG A 213 17.06 -1.21 12.07
C ARG A 213 16.39 -0.04 12.77
N TYR A 214 15.08 -0.11 12.96
CA TYR A 214 14.31 0.87 13.72
C TYR A 214 14.84 1.00 15.16
N ASP A 215 15.03 -0.12 15.86
CA ASP A 215 15.50 -0.13 17.25
C ASP A 215 16.90 0.46 17.41
N ARG A 216 17.80 0.23 16.44
CA ARG A 216 19.14 0.86 16.39
C ARG A 216 19.03 2.36 16.16
N MET A 217 18.17 2.78 15.23
CA MET A 217 17.97 4.20 14.92
C MET A 217 17.40 4.94 16.14
N MET A 218 16.39 4.38 16.80
CA MET A 218 15.81 4.98 18.00
C MET A 218 16.79 5.03 19.15
N GLU A 219 17.68 4.06 19.31
CA GLU A 219 18.74 4.14 20.33
C GLU A 219 19.69 5.33 20.12
N MET A 220 19.92 5.74 18.88
CA MET A 220 20.73 6.91 18.55
C MET A 220 19.96 8.23 18.72
N ILE A 221 18.65 8.24 18.43
CA ILE A 221 17.81 9.45 18.49
C ILE A 221 17.29 9.73 19.91
N ASP A 222 16.71 8.71 20.54
CA ASP A 222 16.06 8.74 21.84
C ASP A 222 16.27 7.39 22.55
N PRO A 223 17.35 7.26 23.35
CA PRO A 223 17.66 6.02 24.07
C PRO A 223 16.57 5.56 25.04
N SER A 224 15.60 6.43 25.38
CA SER A 224 14.49 6.11 26.28
C SER A 224 13.26 5.57 25.55
N ALA A 225 13.24 5.60 24.21
CA ALA A 225 12.15 5.08 23.42
C ALA A 225 11.97 3.55 23.62
N PRO A 226 10.73 3.06 23.72
CA PRO A 226 10.47 1.63 23.83
C PRO A 226 10.97 0.90 22.59
N LYS A 227 11.56 -0.28 22.79
CA LYS A 227 11.96 -1.15 21.69
C LYS A 227 10.71 -1.74 21.03
N THR A 228 10.85 -2.16 19.78
CA THR A 228 9.73 -2.70 18.97
C THR A 228 8.99 -3.83 19.69
N LYS A 229 9.71 -4.73 20.37
CA LYS A 229 9.12 -5.84 21.13
C LYS A 229 8.29 -5.37 22.33
N ASP A 230 8.77 -4.37 23.07
CA ASP A 230 8.10 -3.84 24.24
C ASP A 230 6.80 -3.14 23.83
N TYR A 231 6.85 -2.35 22.76
CA TYR A 231 5.70 -1.69 22.17
C TYR A 231 4.59 -2.68 21.77
N ILE A 232 4.94 -3.76 21.05
CA ILE A 232 3.96 -4.81 20.68
C ILE A 232 3.35 -5.44 21.93
N HIS A 233 4.16 -5.73 22.95
CA HIS A 233 3.69 -6.37 24.17
C HIS A 233 2.72 -5.46 24.95
N GLU A 234 3.02 -4.17 25.07
CA GLU A 234 2.13 -3.19 25.70
C GLU A 234 0.82 -3.04 24.91
N ALA A 235 0.90 -2.84 23.59
CA ALA A 235 -0.27 -2.71 22.74
C ALA A 235 -1.21 -3.94 22.86
N ARG A 236 -0.63 -5.14 22.89
CA ARG A 236 -1.38 -6.39 23.13
C ARG A 236 -2.00 -6.40 24.52
N ASN A 237 -1.24 -6.16 25.57
CA ASN A 237 -1.74 -6.22 26.95
C ASN A 237 -2.88 -5.22 27.23
N GLU A 238 -2.86 -4.06 26.60
CA GLU A 238 -3.92 -3.06 26.72
C GLU A 238 -5.16 -3.45 25.90
N ASN A 239 -4.98 -3.84 24.63
CA ASN A 239 -6.09 -4.26 23.76
C ASN A 239 -6.75 -5.56 24.23
N GLN A 240 -5.98 -6.52 24.78
CA GLN A 240 -6.50 -7.81 25.24
C GLN A 240 -7.42 -7.70 26.46
N LYS A 241 -7.23 -6.69 27.33
CA LYS A 241 -7.97 -6.57 28.60
C LYS A 241 -9.45 -6.21 28.44
N GLU A 242 -9.84 -5.61 27.32
CA GLU A 242 -11.22 -5.13 27.11
C GLU A 242 -11.96 -5.85 25.96
N ARG A 243 -11.27 -6.42 24.97
CA ARG A 243 -11.88 -6.81 23.68
C ARG A 243 -12.14 -8.30 23.45
N ILE A 244 -11.56 -9.21 24.26
CA ILE A 244 -11.31 -10.61 23.81
C ILE A 244 -12.20 -11.68 24.50
N ALA A 245 -13.38 -11.32 25.01
CA ALA A 245 -14.26 -12.34 25.58
C ALA A 245 -15.09 -13.10 24.53
N ALA A 246 -15.47 -12.48 23.41
CA ALA A 246 -16.50 -13.02 22.51
C ALA A 246 -15.97 -13.70 21.22
N TYR A 247 -14.79 -13.31 20.72
CA TYR A 247 -14.33 -13.69 19.38
C TYR A 247 -12.94 -14.34 19.35
N ARG A 248 -12.38 -14.76 20.50
CA ARG A 248 -11.06 -15.40 20.50
C ARG A 248 -11.15 -16.77 19.81
N PRO A 249 -10.55 -16.98 18.64
CA PRO A 249 -10.48 -18.31 18.08
C PRO A 249 -9.54 -19.15 18.95
N SER A 250 -9.94 -20.37 19.30
CA SER A 250 -9.03 -21.35 19.90
C SER A 250 -8.73 -22.43 18.88
N ILE A 251 -7.49 -22.45 18.37
CA ILE A 251 -6.97 -23.64 17.71
C ILE A 251 -6.53 -24.62 18.81
N ASP A 252 -6.87 -25.89 18.63
CA ASP A 252 -6.32 -26.96 19.47
C ASP A 252 -4.78 -26.96 19.35
N GLY A 253 -4.08 -26.93 20.48
CA GLY A 253 -2.62 -26.80 20.49
C GLY A 253 -1.87 -27.91 19.75
N LYS A 254 -2.47 -29.10 19.56
CA LYS A 254 -1.87 -30.16 18.75
C LYS A 254 -2.01 -29.87 17.26
N LEU A 255 -3.12 -29.28 16.84
CA LEU A 255 -3.33 -28.81 15.47
C LEU A 255 -2.35 -27.69 15.12
N ALA A 256 -2.19 -26.69 15.99
CA ALA A 256 -1.19 -25.63 15.80
C ALA A 256 0.23 -26.22 15.63
N GLY A 257 0.64 -27.11 16.53
CA GLY A 257 1.95 -27.76 16.45
C GLY A 257 2.14 -28.70 15.25
N LEU A 258 1.06 -29.19 14.64
CA LEU A 258 1.13 -29.94 13.37
C LEU A 258 1.31 -28.99 12.19
N PHE A 259 0.59 -27.85 12.17
CA PHE A 259 0.74 -26.84 11.12
C PHE A 259 2.15 -26.23 11.12
N GLU A 260 2.66 -25.81 12.28
CA GLU A 260 4.03 -25.27 12.39
C GLU A 260 5.09 -26.23 11.85
N LYS A 261 4.95 -27.54 12.12
CA LYS A 261 5.89 -28.57 11.62
C LYS A 261 5.74 -28.87 10.13
N SER A 262 4.59 -28.55 9.56
CA SER A 262 4.25 -28.82 8.15
C SER A 262 4.59 -27.64 7.25
N ILE A 263 4.81 -26.45 7.82
CA ILE A 263 5.25 -25.28 7.08
C ILE A 263 6.77 -25.40 6.90
N PRO A 264 7.28 -25.68 5.68
CA PRO A 264 8.72 -25.68 5.46
C PRO A 264 9.27 -24.29 5.82
N ALA A 265 10.43 -24.26 6.49
CA ALA A 265 11.18 -23.02 6.69
C ALA A 265 11.46 -22.42 5.30
N LYS A 266 10.69 -21.39 4.94
CA LYS A 266 10.82 -20.75 3.66
C LYS A 266 12.01 -19.81 3.80
N ASP A 267 13.17 -20.24 3.30
CA ASP A 267 14.23 -19.29 2.97
C ASP A 267 13.67 -18.41 1.85
N GLU A 268 13.15 -17.24 2.21
CA GLU A 268 12.87 -16.20 1.22
C GLU A 268 14.21 -15.78 0.65
N SER A 269 14.60 -16.39 -0.47
CA SER A 269 15.72 -15.91 -1.26
C SER A 269 15.42 -14.45 -1.60
N SER A 270 16.24 -13.53 -1.10
CA SER A 270 16.15 -12.13 -1.48
C SER A 270 16.25 -12.05 -3.00
N ALA A 271 15.15 -11.73 -3.67
CA ALA A 271 15.17 -11.46 -5.09
C ALA A 271 16.16 -10.30 -5.31
N SER A 272 16.98 -10.36 -6.37
CA SER A 272 17.81 -9.22 -6.73
C SER A 272 16.88 -8.05 -7.04
N THR A 273 16.84 -7.06 -6.16
CA THR A 273 16.05 -5.86 -6.34
C THR A 273 16.82 -4.90 -7.24
N LEU A 274 16.12 -4.18 -8.13
CA LEU A 274 16.74 -3.16 -8.99
C LEU A 274 17.30 -1.98 -8.17
N VAL A 275 16.87 -1.86 -6.92
CA VAL A 275 17.35 -0.90 -5.93
C VAL A 275 18.27 -1.64 -4.96
N ASP A 276 19.51 -1.18 -4.81
CA ASP A 276 20.37 -1.64 -3.71
C ASP A 276 19.84 -1.08 -2.40
N TRP A 277 19.29 -1.94 -1.55
CA TRP A 277 18.78 -1.58 -0.22
C TRP A 277 19.84 -1.63 0.88
N GLY A 278 21.06 -2.08 0.57
CA GLY A 278 22.14 -2.21 1.56
C GLY A 278 22.58 -0.87 2.17
N PHE A 279 22.21 0.27 1.58
CA PHE A 279 22.46 1.58 2.18
C PHE A 279 21.68 1.80 3.48
N LEU A 280 20.51 1.15 3.66
CA LEU A 280 19.69 1.30 4.86
C LEU A 280 20.40 0.74 6.11
N ASP A 281 21.33 -0.19 5.94
CA ASP A 281 22.10 -0.77 7.05
C ASP A 281 23.36 0.04 7.40
N ARG A 282 23.65 1.08 6.62
CA ARG A 282 24.82 1.97 6.80
C ARG A 282 24.45 3.34 7.34
N ASP A 283 23.19 3.55 7.72
CA ASP A 283 22.74 4.81 8.28
C ASP A 283 23.45 5.09 9.62
N ASP A 284 23.99 6.30 9.77
CA ASP A 284 24.77 6.75 10.92
C ASP A 284 23.92 7.42 12.02
N GLY A 285 22.60 7.46 11.81
CA GLY A 285 21.66 8.07 12.72
C GLY A 285 21.70 9.61 12.74
N GLN A 286 22.53 10.23 11.90
CA GLN A 286 22.67 11.68 11.87
C GLN A 286 21.62 12.31 10.94
N PRO A 287 21.03 13.45 11.35
CA PRO A 287 20.17 14.24 10.48
C PRO A 287 20.89 14.57 9.16
N GLY A 288 20.23 14.31 8.04
CA GLY A 288 20.74 14.62 6.72
C GLY A 288 20.22 15.95 6.19
N GLU A 289 20.63 16.27 4.96
CA GLU A 289 19.92 17.25 4.16
C GLU A 289 18.50 16.73 3.85
N LEU A 290 17.50 17.60 3.98
CA LEU A 290 16.11 17.23 3.66
C LEU A 290 15.99 16.75 2.21
N PRO A 291 15.09 15.80 1.93
CA PRO A 291 14.83 15.37 0.57
C PRO A 291 14.23 16.51 -0.27
N ASP A 292 14.46 16.48 -1.58
CA ASP A 292 14.11 17.61 -2.46
C ASP A 292 12.61 17.87 -2.54
N TRP A 293 11.78 16.83 -2.40
CA TRP A 293 10.34 16.99 -2.30
C TRP A 293 9.93 17.78 -1.04
N ALA A 294 10.61 17.56 0.09
CA ALA A 294 10.31 18.25 1.34
C ALA A 294 10.72 19.73 1.27
N LYS A 295 11.90 20.02 0.70
CA LYS A 295 12.35 21.39 0.42
C LYS A 295 11.36 22.16 -0.46
N ARG A 296 10.83 21.51 -1.50
CA ARG A 296 9.81 22.12 -2.39
C ARG A 296 8.52 22.42 -1.65
N HIS A 297 8.08 21.53 -0.76
CA HIS A 297 6.87 21.75 0.03
C HIS A 297 7.05 22.87 1.07
N ILE A 298 8.21 22.92 1.74
CA ILE A 298 8.56 24.03 2.66
C ILE A 298 8.52 25.37 1.92
N LYS A 299 9.15 25.47 0.74
CA LYS A 299 9.09 26.68 -0.10
C LYS A 299 7.66 27.07 -0.50
N ARG A 300 6.74 26.12 -0.60
CA ARG A 300 5.32 26.38 -0.86
C ARG A 300 4.63 26.95 0.37
N LEU A 301 4.87 26.36 1.55
CA LEU A 301 4.33 26.84 2.82
C LEU A 301 4.85 28.24 3.16
N GLU A 302 6.11 28.54 2.89
CA GLU A 302 6.70 29.88 3.09
C GLU A 302 6.02 30.99 2.28
N ARG A 303 5.34 30.63 1.17
CA ARG A 303 4.61 31.59 0.31
C ARG A 303 3.18 31.81 0.75
N LEU A 304 2.65 31.03 1.69
CA LEU A 304 1.28 31.21 2.19
C LEU A 304 1.24 32.36 3.20
N GLU A 305 0.24 33.23 3.09
CA GLU A 305 0.08 34.41 3.97
C GLU A 305 -0.35 34.07 5.41
N ASP A 306 -0.63 32.79 5.70
CA ASP A 306 -0.97 32.30 7.04
C ASP A 306 0.33 31.96 7.83
N GLY A 307 1.03 33.00 8.28
CA GLY A 307 2.40 32.91 8.80
C GLY A 307 2.59 31.98 10.00
N ASP A 308 1.65 31.94 10.95
CA ASP A 308 1.78 31.13 12.17
C ASP A 308 1.53 29.64 11.90
N ARG A 309 0.45 29.32 11.17
CA ARG A 309 0.12 27.94 10.80
C ARG A 309 1.18 27.34 9.86
N SER A 310 1.66 28.14 8.90
CA SER A 310 2.69 27.71 7.96
C SER A 310 4.02 27.45 8.67
N ALA A 311 4.38 28.26 9.67
CA ALA A 311 5.58 28.05 10.47
C ALA A 311 5.53 26.76 11.30
N GLU A 312 4.37 26.40 11.86
CA GLU A 312 4.20 25.13 12.58
C GLU A 312 4.34 23.92 11.64
N MET A 313 3.66 23.97 10.48
CA MET A 313 3.74 22.90 9.47
C MET A 313 5.17 22.72 8.94
N ILE A 314 5.93 23.80 8.74
CA ILE A 314 7.33 23.73 8.33
C ILE A 314 8.18 23.05 9.41
N LYS A 315 8.01 23.41 10.69
CA LYS A 315 8.73 22.77 11.79
C LYS A 315 8.43 21.28 11.86
N ASP A 316 7.17 20.90 11.68
CA ASP A 316 6.75 19.51 11.64
C ASP A 316 7.37 18.75 10.48
N MET A 317 7.37 19.31 9.27
CA MET A 317 8.04 18.71 8.11
C MET A 317 9.52 18.47 8.35
N ILE A 318 10.23 19.47 8.88
CA ILE A 318 11.67 19.34 9.20
C ILE A 318 11.86 18.23 10.24
N ARG A 319 11.05 18.23 11.30
CA ARG A 319 11.13 17.24 12.38
C ARG A 319 10.88 15.82 11.87
N MET A 320 9.87 15.61 11.03
CA MET A 320 9.49 14.30 10.52
C MET A 320 10.51 13.75 9.51
N HIS A 321 11.07 14.61 8.64
CA HIS A 321 11.87 14.15 7.50
C HIS A 321 13.38 14.41 7.61
N LYS A 322 13.87 14.89 8.76
CA LYS A 322 15.31 15.11 8.99
C LYS A 322 16.18 13.84 8.89
N TYR A 323 15.58 12.66 9.02
CA TYR A 323 16.27 11.37 8.86
C TYR A 323 15.93 10.68 7.53
N SER A 324 15.06 11.28 6.71
CA SER A 324 14.76 10.76 5.37
C SER A 324 15.90 11.13 4.42
N ARG A 325 16.31 10.20 3.56
CA ARG A 325 17.45 10.39 2.63
C ARG A 325 16.95 10.82 1.25
N ASN A 326 17.66 11.70 0.56
CA ASN A 326 17.24 12.11 -0.78
C ASN A 326 17.28 10.91 -1.74
N ILE A 327 16.23 10.75 -2.55
CA ILE A 327 16.16 9.74 -3.60
C ILE A 327 16.55 10.46 -4.90
N PRO A 328 17.68 10.11 -5.55
CA PRO A 328 18.05 10.75 -6.80
C PRO A 328 17.12 10.31 -7.93
N PRO A 329 16.73 11.22 -8.84
CA PRO A 329 15.97 10.85 -10.03
C PRO A 329 16.79 9.97 -10.99
N PRO A 330 16.13 9.15 -11.82
CA PRO A 330 16.80 8.41 -12.89
C PRO A 330 17.53 9.34 -13.88
N GLU A 331 18.64 8.87 -14.44
CA GLU A 331 19.39 9.61 -15.47
C GLU A 331 18.61 9.73 -16.79
N LYS A 332 17.82 8.70 -17.12
CA LYS A 332 17.01 8.67 -18.32
C LYS A 332 15.90 9.71 -18.23
N PRO A 333 15.72 10.61 -19.21
CA PRO A 333 14.65 11.59 -19.17
C PRO A 333 13.27 10.92 -19.24
N ARG A 334 12.26 11.57 -18.67
CA ARG A 334 10.85 11.15 -18.78
C ARG A 334 10.43 11.16 -20.25
N LYS A 335 9.62 10.17 -20.63
CA LYS A 335 9.04 10.04 -21.96
C LYS A 335 7.57 10.48 -21.90
N TYR A 336 7.24 11.62 -22.47
CA TYR A 336 5.87 12.15 -22.47
C TYR A 336 5.14 11.77 -23.77
N SER A 337 3.81 11.66 -23.69
CA SER A 337 2.99 11.43 -24.87
C SER A 337 3.06 12.66 -25.79
N PRO A 338 3.28 12.49 -27.11
CA PRO A 338 3.25 13.62 -28.06
C PRO A 338 1.89 14.32 -28.16
N ASN A 339 0.84 13.62 -27.72
CA ASN A 339 -0.55 14.09 -27.76
C ASN A 339 -1.00 14.69 -26.41
N GLU A 340 -0.18 14.55 -25.36
CA GLU A 340 -0.40 15.31 -24.14
C GLU A 340 0.13 16.72 -24.36
N PRO A 341 -0.61 17.76 -23.93
CA PRO A 341 -0.05 19.10 -23.89
C PRO A 341 1.25 19.06 -23.07
N PRO A 342 2.30 19.79 -23.47
CA PRO A 342 3.55 19.82 -22.71
C PRO A 342 3.23 20.12 -21.26
N PHE A 343 3.78 19.33 -20.35
CA PHE A 343 3.61 19.55 -18.91
C PHE A 343 4.04 20.98 -18.60
N ASP A 344 3.08 21.86 -18.36
CA ASP A 344 3.38 23.20 -17.93
C ASP A 344 3.69 23.13 -16.44
N SER A 345 4.98 23.22 -16.13
CA SER A 345 5.43 23.38 -14.75
C SER A 345 4.88 24.68 -14.12
N SER A 346 4.32 25.59 -14.91
CA SER A 346 3.54 26.71 -14.41
C SER A 346 2.11 26.30 -14.03
N GLU A 347 1.40 25.40 -14.72
CA GLU A 347 0.02 24.98 -14.32
C GLU A 347 -0.02 24.19 -13.00
N ALA A 348 1.01 23.39 -12.70
CA ALA A 348 1.16 22.78 -11.36
C ALA A 348 1.54 23.80 -10.26
N PHE A 349 1.84 25.05 -10.65
CA PHE A 349 2.36 26.13 -9.81
C PHE A 349 1.68 27.50 -10.06
N GLY A 350 0.55 27.58 -10.78
CA GLY A 350 0.17 28.80 -11.52
C GLY A 350 -1.31 28.90 -11.87
N ALA A 351 -2.18 28.44 -10.97
CA ALA A 351 -3.59 28.85 -10.97
C ALA A 351 -3.87 29.99 -9.97
N MET A 352 -2.87 30.81 -9.63
CA MET A 352 -3.03 32.06 -8.85
C MET A 352 -1.99 33.11 -9.24
N GLY A 353 -1.87 33.37 -10.54
CA GLY A 353 -0.98 34.42 -11.01
C GLY A 353 -1.29 34.76 -12.45
N GLU A 354 -2.48 35.30 -12.70
CA GLU A 354 -2.86 36.13 -13.87
C GLU A 354 -4.39 36.30 -13.85
N ASP A 355 -4.87 37.34 -13.16
CA ASP A 355 -6.13 38.08 -13.43
C ASP A 355 -6.37 39.15 -12.33
N TRP A 356 -5.34 39.95 -12.05
CA TRP A 356 -5.49 41.21 -11.32
C TRP A 356 -4.63 42.28 -11.99
N ASP A 357 -4.76 42.42 -13.30
CA ASP A 357 -4.40 43.67 -13.96
C ASP A 357 -5.68 44.41 -14.34
N ASP A 358 -5.80 45.59 -13.74
CA ASP A 358 -6.40 46.82 -14.23
C ASP A 358 -7.88 46.79 -14.68
N ASP A 359 -8.73 47.43 -13.88
CA ASP A 359 -9.46 48.63 -14.33
C ASP A 359 -10.16 49.34 -13.15
N GLU A 360 -9.75 50.62 -12.96
CA GLU A 360 -10.37 51.79 -12.29
C GLU A 360 -10.92 51.72 -10.84
#